data_AF-A0A1Q3NPD7-F1
#
_entry.id   AF-A0A1Q3NPD7-F1
#
_cell.length_a   1.000
_cell.length_b   1.000
_cell.length_c   1.000
_cell.angle_alpha   90.00
_cell.angle_beta   90.00
_cell.angle_gamma   90.00
#
_symmetry.space_group_name_H-M   'P 1'
#
loop_
_entity.id
_entity.type
_entity.pdbx_description
1 polymer ?
#
loop_
_entity_poly.entity_id
_entity_poly.type
_entity_poly.pdbx_seq_one_letter_code
_entity_poly.pdbx_strand_id
1 'polypeptide(L)'
;MNSFTYALCQKPVLSVAMWMTGLCAFPPLFSNLPIDLTHTGALATTEFKVNVPKSYHLSLTVEFESAQKRVEDLVVGNTFNQYCDGTIKYSNIPIEKRKELGQPITLQVLVRKSKNHEIVFNQQFQSLCSTGHDGKNKSYRSIGWIPLSQDLYVIEVVNLQPHNQLKNVKTTLSLNASNGGK
;
A
#
# COMPACT_ATOMS: atom_id res chain seq x y z
N MET A 1 4.30 -17.55 13.41
CA MET A 1 5.69 -17.94 13.08
C MET A 1 6.57 -17.65 14.27
N ASN A 2 7.40 -18.61 14.66
CA ASN A 2 8.45 -18.47 15.67
C ASN A 2 9.71 -17.85 15.04
N SER A 3 10.56 -17.21 15.87
CA SER A 3 11.78 -16.50 15.44
C SER A 3 12.75 -17.37 14.58
N PHE A 4 12.76 -18.68 14.83
CA PHE A 4 13.57 -19.64 14.07
C PHE A 4 13.14 -19.80 12.60
N THR A 5 11.84 -19.89 12.32
CA THR A 5 11.34 -19.99 10.93
C THR A 5 11.64 -18.71 10.15
N TYR A 6 11.68 -17.57 10.83
CA TYR A 6 12.04 -16.29 10.24
C TYR A 6 13.51 -16.19 9.81
N ALA A 7 14.45 -16.59 10.69
CA ALA A 7 15.88 -16.58 10.40
C ALA A 7 16.24 -17.47 9.19
N LEU A 8 15.47 -18.55 8.98
CA LEU A 8 15.62 -19.43 7.82
C LEU A 8 15.11 -18.80 6.53
N CYS A 9 14.00 -18.04 6.60
CA CYS A 9 13.44 -17.31 5.45
C CYS A 9 14.31 -16.14 4.95
N GLN A 10 15.23 -15.63 5.76
CA GLN A 10 16.15 -14.54 5.37
C GLN A 10 17.48 -15.01 4.77
N LYS A 11 17.79 -16.32 4.77
CA LYS A 11 19.04 -16.85 4.19
C LYS A 11 18.90 -17.08 2.69
N PRO A 12 19.80 -16.58 1.82
CA PRO A 12 19.62 -16.55 0.37
C PRO A 12 19.47 -17.92 -0.32
N VAL A 13 20.06 -18.98 0.23
CA VAL A 13 19.95 -20.35 -0.34
C VAL A 13 18.72 -21.10 0.18
N LEU A 14 18.29 -20.84 1.42
CA LEU A 14 17.13 -21.48 2.05
C LEU A 14 15.83 -20.74 1.76
N SER A 15 15.89 -19.44 1.43
CA SER A 15 14.74 -18.61 1.12
C SER A 15 14.04 -19.04 -0.17
N VAL A 16 14.78 -19.46 -1.21
CA VAL A 16 14.19 -19.93 -2.47
C VAL A 16 13.44 -21.27 -2.26
N ALA A 17 14.04 -22.20 -1.52
CA ALA A 17 13.42 -23.50 -1.22
C ALA A 17 12.21 -23.36 -0.28
N MET A 18 12.25 -22.45 0.70
CA MET A 18 11.13 -22.20 1.60
C MET A 18 10.04 -21.30 1.00
N TRP A 19 10.38 -20.48 -0.01
CA TRP A 19 9.40 -19.72 -0.81
C TRP A 19 8.58 -20.65 -1.70
N MET A 20 9.22 -21.61 -2.36
CA MET A 20 8.55 -22.63 -3.17
C MET A 20 7.57 -23.50 -2.36
N THR A 21 7.78 -23.62 -1.04
CA THR A 21 6.89 -24.37 -0.13
C THR A 21 5.90 -23.50 0.63
N GLY A 22 5.84 -22.18 0.38
CA GLY A 22 4.90 -21.26 1.02
C GLY A 22 5.19 -20.93 2.49
N LEU A 23 6.28 -21.45 3.07
CA LEU A 23 6.63 -21.30 4.49
C LEU A 23 7.12 -19.88 4.86
N CYS A 24 7.46 -19.06 3.85
CA CYS A 24 7.89 -17.67 4.02
C CYS A 24 6.87 -16.64 3.48
N ALA A 25 5.63 -17.05 3.22
CA ALA A 25 4.55 -16.11 2.91
C ALA A 25 4.08 -15.43 4.19
N PHE A 26 4.57 -14.22 4.44
CA PHE A 26 4.13 -13.43 5.58
C PHE A 26 2.73 -12.88 5.31
N PRO A 27 1.74 -13.14 6.19
CA PRO A 27 0.43 -12.53 6.04
C PRO A 27 0.55 -11.00 6.16
N PRO A 28 -0.36 -10.27 5.52
CA PRO A 28 -0.45 -8.82 5.73
C PRO A 28 -0.76 -8.51 7.20
N LEU A 29 -0.26 -7.38 7.68
CA LEU A 29 -0.54 -6.89 9.03
C LEU A 29 -2.02 -6.51 9.19
N PHE A 30 -2.60 -5.97 8.12
CA PHE A 30 -4.04 -5.83 7.93
C PHE A 30 -4.37 -5.85 6.43
N SER A 31 -5.61 -6.14 6.10
CA SER A 31 -6.11 -6.11 4.72
C SER A 31 -7.55 -5.65 4.67
N ASN A 32 -7.92 -5.10 3.51
CA ASN A 32 -9.28 -4.66 3.23
C ASN A 32 -9.78 -3.55 4.18
N LEU A 33 -8.88 -2.74 4.75
CA LEU A 33 -9.26 -1.58 5.56
C LEU A 33 -9.92 -0.54 4.65
N PRO A 34 -11.22 -0.24 4.80
CA PRO A 34 -11.89 0.70 3.92
C PRO A 34 -11.32 2.12 4.08
N ILE A 35 -11.18 2.83 2.96
CA ILE A 35 -10.88 4.26 2.95
C ILE A 35 -11.79 4.92 1.91
N ASP A 36 -12.35 6.08 2.22
CA ASP A 36 -13.13 6.88 1.26
C ASP A 36 -12.21 7.90 0.57
N LEU A 37 -12.05 7.78 -0.75
CA LEU A 37 -11.24 8.71 -1.53
C LEU A 37 -12.04 9.88 -2.11
N THR A 38 -13.36 9.89 -1.93
CA THR A 38 -14.23 10.94 -2.49
C THR A 38 -14.32 12.19 -1.60
N HIS A 39 -13.94 12.08 -0.32
CA HIS A 39 -13.96 13.20 0.63
C HIS A 39 -12.56 13.51 1.16
N THR A 40 -12.24 14.81 1.24
CA THR A 40 -11.02 15.27 1.91
C THR A 40 -11.16 15.09 3.41
N GLY A 41 -10.10 14.64 4.08
CA GLY A 41 -10.10 14.36 5.52
C GLY A 41 -10.68 13.00 5.89
N ALA A 42 -11.12 12.19 4.93
CA ALA A 42 -11.58 10.83 5.19
C ALA A 42 -10.46 10.02 5.86
N LEU A 43 -10.78 9.41 7.01
CA LEU A 43 -9.83 8.71 7.86
C LEU A 43 -10.10 7.20 7.82
N ALA A 44 -9.06 6.43 7.51
CA ALA A 44 -8.99 5.00 7.75
C ALA A 44 -8.05 4.72 8.93
N THR A 45 -8.53 4.01 9.94
CA THR A 45 -7.74 3.70 11.15
C THR A 45 -7.90 2.25 11.57
N THR A 46 -6.82 1.64 12.03
CA THR A 46 -6.84 0.28 12.58
C THR A 46 -5.65 0.04 13.50
N GLU A 47 -5.83 -0.85 14.46
CA GLU A 47 -4.75 -1.38 15.30
C GLU A 47 -4.20 -2.68 14.68
N PHE A 48 -2.89 -2.86 14.74
CA PHE A 48 -2.23 -4.05 14.21
C PHE A 48 -0.95 -4.38 14.98
N LYS A 49 -0.61 -5.67 15.03
CA LYS A 49 0.58 -6.18 15.71
C LYS A 49 1.68 -6.53 14.72
N VAL A 50 2.83 -5.89 14.87
CA VAL A 50 4.05 -6.25 14.14
C VAL A 50 4.76 -7.33 14.93
N ASN A 51 4.86 -8.53 14.37
CA ASN A 51 5.58 -9.63 15.01
C ASN A 51 7.05 -9.72 14.57
N VAL A 52 7.42 -8.96 13.54
CA VAL A 52 8.71 -9.07 12.87
C VAL A 52 9.18 -7.68 12.47
N PRO A 53 10.37 -7.24 12.88
CA PRO A 53 10.89 -5.94 12.46
C PRO A 53 11.26 -5.97 10.97
N LYS A 54 10.62 -5.14 10.15
CA LYS A 54 10.97 -4.91 8.73
C LYS A 54 10.19 -3.73 8.13
N SER A 55 10.46 -3.43 6.86
CA SER A 55 9.63 -2.52 6.07
C SER A 55 8.42 -3.23 5.48
N TYR A 56 7.24 -2.64 5.70
CA TYR A 56 5.96 -3.14 5.19
C TYR A 56 5.45 -2.24 4.06
N HIS A 57 4.85 -2.84 3.04
CA HIS A 57 4.33 -2.14 1.87
C HIS A 57 2.87 -1.76 2.08
N LEU A 58 2.59 -0.47 2.12
CA LEU A 58 1.23 0.05 2.12
C LEU A 58 0.72 0.14 0.67
N SER A 59 -0.38 -0.54 0.39
CA SER A 59 -0.99 -0.61 -0.93
C SER A 59 -2.46 -0.22 -0.88
N LEU A 60 -2.95 0.38 -1.99
CA LEU A 60 -4.35 0.66 -2.24
C LEU A 60 -4.91 -0.36 -3.24
N THR A 61 -6.07 -0.91 -2.94
CA THR A 61 -6.89 -1.66 -3.90
C THR A 61 -8.11 -0.83 -4.26
N VAL A 62 -8.40 -0.76 -5.55
CA VAL A 62 -9.59 -0.10 -6.10
C VAL A 62 -10.41 -1.17 -6.82
N GLU A 63 -11.64 -1.41 -6.34
CA GLU A 63 -12.56 -2.42 -6.84
C GLU A 63 -13.73 -1.75 -7.57
N PHE A 64 -13.75 -1.92 -8.89
CA PHE A 64 -14.73 -1.38 -9.81
C PHE A 64 -15.93 -2.32 -9.95
N GLU A 65 -17.00 -1.84 -10.59
CA GLU A 65 -18.18 -2.66 -10.88
C GLU A 65 -17.88 -3.77 -11.90
N SER A 66 -16.98 -3.53 -12.85
CA SER A 66 -16.63 -4.49 -13.90
C SER A 66 -15.20 -4.31 -14.39
N ALA A 67 -14.72 -5.31 -15.14
CA ALA A 67 -13.41 -5.23 -15.80
C ALA A 67 -13.34 -4.09 -16.83
N GLN A 68 -14.44 -3.81 -17.53
CA GLN A 68 -14.52 -2.70 -18.48
C GLN A 68 -14.35 -1.36 -17.77
N LYS A 69 -15.07 -1.14 -16.66
CA LYS A 69 -14.95 0.08 -15.85
C LYS A 69 -13.56 0.28 -15.28
N ARG A 70 -12.87 -0.81 -14.92
CA ARG A 70 -11.47 -0.77 -14.48
C ARG A 70 -10.53 -0.28 -15.60
N VAL A 71 -10.74 -0.71 -16.84
CA VAL A 71 -9.87 -0.33 -17.98
C VAL A 71 -10.13 1.12 -18.43
N GLU A 72 -11.38 1.57 -18.36
CA GLU A 72 -11.80 2.94 -18.68
C GLU A 72 -11.37 3.97 -17.62
N ASP A 73 -10.96 3.53 -16.43
CA ASP A 73 -10.58 4.43 -15.34
C ASP A 73 -9.26 5.16 -15.61
N LEU A 74 -9.28 6.48 -15.37
CA LEU A 74 -8.12 7.36 -15.49
C LEU A 74 -7.50 7.72 -14.13
N VAL A 75 -8.18 7.40 -13.01
CA VAL A 75 -7.70 7.78 -11.68
C VAL A 75 -6.57 6.87 -11.23
N VAL A 76 -6.70 5.56 -11.40
CA VAL A 76 -5.71 4.57 -10.97
C VAL A 76 -4.55 4.48 -11.96
N GLY A 77 -4.82 4.71 -13.25
CA GLY A 77 -3.86 4.51 -14.32
C GLY A 77 -3.73 3.04 -14.71
N ASN A 78 -3.02 2.77 -15.80
CA ASN A 78 -3.04 1.45 -16.45
C ASN A 78 -1.68 0.74 -16.50
N THR A 79 -0.58 1.42 -16.15
CA THR A 79 0.77 0.89 -16.38
C THR A 79 1.69 1.20 -15.20
N PHE A 80 2.49 0.20 -14.82
CA PHE A 80 3.59 0.39 -13.90
C PHE A 80 4.68 1.25 -14.54
N ASN A 81 5.24 2.18 -13.77
CA ASN A 81 6.30 3.06 -14.20
C ASN A 81 7.32 3.26 -13.05
N GLN A 82 8.54 3.67 -13.36
CA GLN A 82 9.57 4.03 -12.38
C GLN A 82 9.11 5.11 -11.38
N TYR A 83 8.07 5.88 -11.73
CA TYR A 83 7.50 6.91 -10.87
C TYR A 83 6.40 6.42 -9.91
N CYS A 84 6.11 5.12 -9.80
CA CYS A 84 5.09 4.61 -8.87
C CYS A 84 5.51 4.60 -7.39
N ASP A 85 6.73 5.04 -7.06
CA ASP A 85 7.11 5.26 -5.66
C ASP A 85 6.39 6.51 -5.13
N GLY A 86 5.53 6.32 -4.12
CA GLY A 86 4.70 7.41 -3.64
C GLY A 86 5.43 8.51 -2.86
N THR A 87 6.76 8.41 -2.71
CA THR A 87 7.62 9.50 -2.22
C THR A 87 7.99 10.50 -3.32
N ILE A 88 7.85 10.12 -4.59
CA ILE A 88 8.12 10.99 -5.74
C ILE A 88 6.98 12.00 -5.87
N LYS A 89 7.31 13.30 -5.82
CA LYS A 89 6.33 14.35 -6.06
C LYS A 89 5.92 14.37 -7.53
N TYR A 90 4.62 14.37 -7.80
CA TYR A 90 4.07 14.43 -9.17
C TYR A 90 4.59 15.63 -9.97
N SER A 91 4.79 16.78 -9.29
CA SER A 91 5.36 18.00 -9.89
C SER A 91 6.75 17.81 -10.47
N ASN A 92 7.51 16.83 -9.97
CA ASN A 92 8.89 16.57 -10.38
C ASN A 92 8.97 15.61 -11.57
N ILE A 93 7.85 15.06 -12.03
CA ILE A 93 7.80 14.13 -13.17
C ILE A 93 7.68 14.93 -14.47
N PRO A 94 8.49 14.65 -15.52
CA PRO A 94 8.34 15.31 -16.82
C PRO A 94 6.93 15.15 -17.41
N ILE A 95 6.40 16.19 -18.04
CA ILE A 95 4.99 16.26 -18.48
C ILE A 95 4.65 15.10 -19.42
N GLU A 96 5.54 14.79 -20.35
CA GLU A 96 5.41 13.70 -21.33
C GLU A 96 5.31 12.31 -20.67
N LYS A 97 5.86 12.15 -19.45
CA LYS A 97 5.78 10.90 -18.68
C LYS A 97 4.55 10.81 -17.79
N ARG A 98 3.81 11.91 -17.61
CA ARG A 98 2.60 11.94 -16.76
C ARG A 98 1.38 11.31 -17.43
N LYS A 99 1.34 11.27 -18.77
CA LYS A 99 0.18 10.78 -19.54
C LYS A 99 -0.15 9.30 -19.27
N GLU A 100 0.84 8.51 -18.89
CA GLU A 100 0.71 7.09 -18.57
C GLU A 100 0.38 6.84 -17.09
N LEU A 101 0.43 7.89 -16.25
CA LEU A 101 0.13 7.81 -14.84
C LEU A 101 -1.37 8.03 -14.61
N GLY A 102 -1.90 7.39 -13.57
CA GLY A 102 -3.19 7.78 -13.01
C GLY A 102 -3.12 9.16 -12.36
N GLN A 103 -4.27 9.67 -11.92
CA GLN A 103 -4.32 10.87 -11.09
C GLN A 103 -3.55 10.62 -9.75
N PRO A 104 -2.81 11.62 -9.25
CA PRO A 104 -2.18 11.54 -7.93
C PRO A 104 -3.23 11.36 -6.84
N ILE A 105 -3.03 10.39 -5.95
CA ILE A 105 -3.83 10.24 -4.72
C ILE A 105 -2.92 10.60 -3.55
N THR A 106 -3.20 11.74 -2.91
CA THR A 106 -2.38 12.26 -1.82
C THR A 106 -2.93 11.77 -0.48
N LEU A 107 -2.12 11.01 0.27
CA LEU A 107 -2.49 10.42 1.56
C LEU A 107 -1.50 10.84 2.65
N GLN A 108 -2.00 11.23 3.82
CA GLN A 108 -1.19 11.35 5.03
C GLN A 108 -1.20 10.01 5.76
N VAL A 109 -0.03 9.48 6.10
CA VAL A 109 0.10 8.23 6.86
C VAL A 109 0.80 8.52 8.18
N LEU A 110 0.13 8.22 9.28
CA LEU A 110 0.63 8.33 10.64
C LEU A 110 0.59 6.95 11.29
N VAL A 111 1.68 6.55 11.96
CA VAL A 111 1.72 5.34 12.78
C VAL A 111 2.19 5.71 14.17
N ARG A 112 1.44 5.24 15.16
CA ARG A 112 1.70 5.47 16.58
C ARG A 112 1.73 4.15 17.34
N LYS A 113 2.58 4.04 18.35
CA LYS A 113 2.52 2.91 19.29
C LYS A 113 1.21 2.96 20.05
N SER A 114 0.53 1.82 20.19
CA SER A 114 -0.78 1.76 20.86
C SER A 114 -0.71 2.11 22.34
N LYS A 115 0.40 1.76 23.03
CA LYS A 115 0.51 1.90 24.49
C LYS A 115 0.71 3.34 24.96
N ASN A 116 1.54 4.11 24.28
CA ASN A 116 1.98 5.44 24.71
C ASN A 116 1.72 6.54 23.66
N HIS A 117 1.06 6.20 22.54
CA HIS A 117 0.75 7.11 21.44
C HIS A 117 1.98 7.79 20.80
N GLU A 118 3.18 7.27 21.03
CA GLU A 118 4.42 7.76 20.42
C GLU A 118 4.33 7.62 18.90
N ILE A 119 4.54 8.73 18.19
CA ILE A 119 4.59 8.75 16.72
C ILE A 119 5.91 8.13 16.26
N VAL A 120 5.81 7.00 15.55
CA VAL A 120 6.98 6.29 14.99
C VAL A 120 7.12 6.47 13.49
N PHE A 121 6.05 6.92 12.81
CA PHE A 121 6.06 7.20 11.39
C PHE A 121 5.04 8.29 11.07
N ASN A 122 5.44 9.29 10.28
CA ASN A 122 4.57 10.38 9.86
C ASN A 122 5.01 10.89 8.49
N GLN A 123 4.31 10.50 7.43
CA GLN A 123 4.69 10.83 6.06
C GLN A 123 3.50 11.03 5.14
N GLN A 124 3.59 12.06 4.30
CA GLN A 124 2.68 12.25 3.17
C GLN A 124 3.21 11.48 1.97
N PHE A 125 2.32 10.71 1.33
CA PHE A 125 2.58 10.04 0.07
C PHE A 125 1.70 10.61 -1.04
N GLN A 126 2.22 10.62 -2.26
CA GLN A 126 1.44 10.75 -3.47
C GLN A 126 1.46 9.40 -4.18
N SER A 127 0.42 8.58 -4.00
CA SER A 127 0.34 7.32 -4.74
C SER A 127 0.18 7.62 -6.23
N LEU A 128 1.03 6.99 -7.04
CA LEU A 128 1.16 7.20 -8.49
C LEU A 128 1.05 5.85 -9.21
N CYS A 129 0.40 5.87 -10.38
CA CYS A 129 0.17 4.73 -11.28
C CYS A 129 -0.45 3.46 -10.66
N SER A 130 -0.81 2.52 -11.53
CA SER A 130 -1.20 1.16 -11.19
C SER A 130 0.04 0.28 -11.12
N THR A 131 0.09 -0.60 -10.12
CA THR A 131 1.15 -1.62 -9.97
C THR A 131 0.66 -3.01 -10.36
N GLY A 132 -0.59 -3.15 -10.80
CA GLY A 132 -1.16 -4.43 -11.25
C GLY A 132 -2.69 -4.45 -11.20
N HIS A 133 -3.27 -5.58 -11.60
CA HIS A 133 -4.70 -5.84 -11.54
C HIS A 133 -4.99 -7.34 -11.41
N ASP A 134 -6.20 -7.72 -11.00
CA ASP A 134 -6.61 -9.12 -10.90
C ASP A 134 -7.15 -9.73 -12.22
N GLY A 135 -7.15 -8.94 -13.30
CA GLY A 135 -7.71 -9.34 -14.59
C GLY A 135 -9.24 -9.31 -14.64
N LYS A 136 -9.88 -8.98 -13.51
CA LYS A 136 -11.31 -8.76 -13.37
C LYS A 136 -11.51 -7.27 -13.08
N ASN A 137 -12.06 -6.94 -11.93
CA ASN A 137 -12.52 -5.61 -11.57
C ASN A 137 -11.62 -4.90 -10.54
N LYS A 138 -10.44 -5.44 -10.19
CA LYS A 138 -9.54 -4.80 -9.20
C LYS A 138 -8.27 -4.29 -9.83
N SER A 139 -7.88 -3.07 -9.46
CA SER A 139 -6.57 -2.50 -9.72
C SER A 139 -5.84 -2.21 -8.41
N TYR A 140 -4.51 -2.30 -8.44
CA TYR A 140 -3.64 -2.11 -7.28
C TYR A 140 -2.75 -0.89 -7.48
N ARG A 141 -2.52 -0.11 -6.42
CA ARG A 141 -1.51 0.96 -6.40
C ARG A 141 -0.58 0.79 -5.22
N SER A 142 0.68 1.12 -5.43
CA SER A 142 1.64 1.32 -4.34
C SER A 142 1.43 2.69 -3.72
N ILE A 143 1.39 2.76 -2.38
CA ILE A 143 1.41 4.04 -1.64
C ILE A 143 2.83 4.30 -1.16
N GLY A 144 3.41 3.35 -0.42
CA GLY A 144 4.72 3.57 0.18
C GLY A 144 5.17 2.43 1.08
N TRP A 145 6.31 2.65 1.74
CA TRP A 145 6.96 1.68 2.60
C TRP A 145 7.07 2.25 4.01
N ILE A 146 6.71 1.44 4.99
CA ILE A 146 6.68 1.83 6.40
C ILE A 146 7.63 0.91 7.18
N PRO A 147 8.81 1.39 7.63
CA PRO A 147 9.70 0.63 8.49
C PRO A 147 9.10 0.52 9.89
N LEU A 148 8.93 -0.71 10.39
CA LEU A 148 8.33 -0.96 11.70
C LEU A 148 9.14 -1.98 12.49
N SER A 149 9.29 -1.72 13.79
CA SER A 149 9.84 -2.68 14.75
C SER A 149 8.73 -3.54 15.35
N GLN A 150 9.06 -4.65 16.00
CA GLN A 150 8.08 -5.49 16.69
C GLN A 150 7.40 -4.71 17.84
N ASP A 151 6.11 -4.40 17.69
CA ASP A 151 5.27 -3.73 18.70
C ASP A 151 3.78 -3.84 18.30
N LEU A 152 2.91 -3.23 19.10
CA LEU A 152 1.51 -2.96 18.78
C LEU A 152 1.34 -1.49 18.36
N TYR A 153 0.71 -1.25 17.21
CA TYR A 153 0.56 0.09 16.64
C TYR A 153 -0.87 0.36 16.19
N VAL A 154 -1.19 1.65 16.12
CA VAL A 154 -2.34 2.20 15.38
C VAL A 154 -1.81 2.93 14.15
N ILE A 155 -2.40 2.65 12.99
CA ILE A 155 -2.18 3.43 11.75
C ILE A 155 -3.40 4.29 11.49
N GLU A 156 -3.14 5.52 11.03
CA GLU A 156 -4.14 6.44 10.53
C GLU A 156 -3.72 6.87 9.12
N VAL A 157 -4.62 6.68 8.17
CA VAL A 157 -4.44 7.11 6.79
C VAL A 157 -5.54 8.11 6.46
N VAL A 158 -5.14 9.34 6.15
CA VAL A 158 -6.05 10.43 5.83
C VAL A 158 -5.96 10.75 4.35
N ASN A 159 -7.11 10.77 3.67
CA ASN A 159 -7.19 11.27 2.31
C ASN A 159 -7.07 12.80 2.28
N LEU A 160 -6.09 13.34 1.56
CA LEU A 160 -5.86 14.78 1.50
C LEU A 160 -6.50 15.47 0.30
N GLN A 161 -7.00 14.71 -0.69
CA GLN A 161 -7.59 15.26 -1.91
C GLN A 161 -8.78 14.41 -2.37
N PRO A 162 -9.91 15.02 -2.79
CA PRO A 162 -11.07 14.26 -3.19
C PRO A 162 -10.95 13.79 -4.65
N HIS A 163 -11.37 12.54 -4.90
CA HIS A 163 -11.48 11.94 -6.23
C HIS A 163 -12.93 11.52 -6.49
N ASN A 164 -13.76 12.49 -6.89
CA ASN A 164 -15.20 12.29 -7.12
C ASN A 164 -15.51 11.21 -8.17
N GLN A 165 -14.57 10.93 -9.08
CA GLN A 165 -14.69 9.87 -10.08
C GLN A 165 -14.73 8.46 -9.45
N LEU A 166 -14.26 8.32 -8.20
CA LEU A 166 -14.32 7.07 -7.44
C LEU A 166 -15.60 6.94 -6.61
N LYS A 167 -16.63 7.75 -6.89
CA LYS A 167 -17.94 7.61 -6.22
C LYS A 167 -18.51 6.22 -6.45
N ASN A 168 -18.94 5.57 -5.37
CA ASN A 168 -19.44 4.20 -5.34
C ASN A 168 -18.41 3.13 -5.76
N VAL A 169 -17.13 3.49 -5.88
CA VAL A 169 -16.03 2.53 -6.10
C VAL A 169 -15.47 2.14 -4.74
N LYS A 170 -15.30 0.83 -4.51
CA LYS A 170 -14.79 0.35 -3.23
C LYS A 170 -13.27 0.50 -3.20
N THR A 171 -12.77 1.21 -2.20
CA THR A 171 -11.34 1.45 -2.01
C THR A 171 -10.87 0.94 -0.66
N THR A 172 -9.81 0.13 -0.67
CA THR A 172 -9.29 -0.50 0.55
C THR A 172 -7.77 -0.44 0.64
N LEU A 173 -7.27 -0.39 1.87
CA LEU A 173 -5.85 -0.39 2.20
C LEU A 173 -5.44 -1.76 2.74
N SER A 174 -4.21 -2.14 2.42
CA SER A 174 -3.53 -3.31 2.99
C SER A 174 -2.09 -2.96 3.31
N LEU A 175 -1.58 -3.48 4.43
CA LEU A 175 -0.18 -3.35 4.83
C LEU A 175 0.49 -4.71 4.73
N ASN A 176 1.15 -4.92 3.60
CA ASN A 176 1.68 -6.22 3.22
C ASN A 176 3.13 -6.36 3.66
N ALA A 177 3.47 -7.56 4.08
CA ALA A 177 4.83 -7.95 4.32
C ALA A 177 5.52 -8.23 2.97
N SER A 178 6.53 -7.43 2.59
CA SER A 178 7.32 -7.75 1.41
C SER A 178 8.32 -8.88 1.67
N ASN A 179 8.58 -9.66 0.61
CA ASN A 179 9.63 -10.68 0.55
C ASN A 179 10.92 -10.16 -0.12
N GLY A 180 10.87 -8.99 -0.77
CA GLY A 180 12.04 -8.28 -1.29
C GLY A 180 12.38 -7.12 -0.36
N GLY A 181 13.62 -7.07 0.13
CA GLY A 181 14.12 -5.91 0.85
C GLY A 181 14.00 -4.65 -0.01
N LYS A 182 13.68 -3.53 0.63
CA LYS A 182 14.33 -2.27 0.23
C LYS A 182 15.60 -2.17 1.05
#